data_AF-A0A813IP18-F1
#
_entry.id   AF-A0A813IP18-F1
#
_cell.length_a   1.000
_cell.length_b   1.000
_cell.length_c   1.000
_cell.angle_alpha   90.00
_cell.angle_beta   90.00
_cell.angle_gamma   90.00
#
_symmetry.space_group_name_H-M   'P 1'
#
loop_
_entity.id
_entity.type
_entity.pdbx_description
1 polymer ?
#
loop_
_entity_poly.entity_id
_entity_poly.type
_entity_poly.pdbx_seq_one_letter_code
_entity_poly.pdbx_strand_id
1 'polypeptide(L)'
;AMMSGNPMMNLIPMGLMFLLNQLDIEKRGWLPYLRILFGIVQATCCTTMFIVRNRISEQADAGGKVYVPAVKQMGVEVKPAMEQTTKEYDLAKWSEQMQQLTIGFLMLSFFHARMGYVIPLALQLYTTPLQ
;
A
#
# COMPACT_ATOMS: atom_id res chain seq x y z
N ALA A 1 -15.41 -7.55 11.67
CA ALA A 1 -14.40 -6.97 10.77
C ALA A 1 -13.09 -7.73 10.98
N MET A 2 -12.95 -8.86 10.29
CA MET A 2 -11.82 -9.76 10.45
C MET A 2 -10.58 -9.12 9.82
N MET A 3 -9.68 -8.63 10.67
CA MET A 3 -8.27 -8.56 10.33
C MET A 3 -7.77 -10.00 10.14
N SER A 4 -8.01 -10.57 8.96
CA SER A 4 -7.24 -11.71 8.45
C SER A 4 -5.85 -11.22 8.03
N GLY A 5 -5.17 -10.53 8.95
CA GLY A 5 -3.79 -10.17 8.87
C GLY A 5 -3.11 -10.88 10.02
N ASN A 6 -2.07 -11.66 9.71
CA ASN A 6 -1.17 -12.30 10.67
C ASN A 6 -1.04 -11.38 11.91
N PRO A 7 -1.29 -11.83 13.17
CA PRO A 7 -1.35 -10.95 14.33
C PRO A 7 -0.11 -10.05 14.49
N MET A 8 1.03 -10.47 13.96
CA MET A 8 2.25 -9.66 13.85
C MET A 8 2.09 -8.39 12.99
N MET A 9 1.34 -8.42 11.88
CA MET A 9 1.09 -7.22 11.05
C MET A 9 0.29 -6.15 11.77
N ASN A 10 -0.51 -6.51 12.77
CA ASN A 10 -1.30 -5.56 13.55
C ASN A 10 -0.50 -4.99 14.73
N LEU A 11 0.50 -5.74 15.23
CA LEU A 11 1.39 -5.30 16.30
C LEU A 11 2.40 -4.25 15.83
N ILE A 12 2.81 -4.31 14.57
CA ILE A 12 3.75 -3.37 13.97
C ILE A 12 3.26 -1.91 14.04
N PRO A 13 2.04 -1.55 13.56
CA PRO A 13 1.54 -0.19 13.67
C PRO A 13 1.45 0.30 15.13
N MET A 14 1.06 -0.57 16.06
CA MET A 14 0.98 -0.23 17.49
C MET A 14 2.37 0.04 18.10
N GLY A 15 3.35 -0.79 17.79
CA GLY A 15 4.73 -0.60 18.24
C GLY A 15 5.37 0.66 17.68
N LEU A 16 5.13 0.95 16.40
CA LEU A 16 5.58 2.19 15.76
C LEU A 16 4.94 3.43 16.40
N MET A 17 3.62 3.44 16.65
CA MET A 17 2.98 4.57 17.34
C MET A 17 3.59 4.82 18.72
N PHE A 18 3.89 3.77 19.47
CA PHE A 18 4.55 3.91 20.78
C PHE A 18 5.95 4.52 20.66
N LEU A 19 6.75 4.06 19.68
CA LEU A 19 8.09 4.58 19.43
C LEU A 19 8.07 6.05 18.96
N LEU A 20 7.11 6.41 18.12
CA LEU A 20 6.94 7.77 17.59
C LEU A 20 6.50 8.75 18.69
N ASN A 21 5.63 8.32 19.61
CA ASN A 21 5.25 9.14 20.77
C ASN A 21 6.41 9.42 21.73
N GLN A 22 7.35 8.47 21.88
CA GLN A 22 8.55 8.67 22.71
C GLN A 22 9.59 9.60 22.07
N LEU A 23 9.65 9.65 20.73
CA LEU A 23 10.68 10.40 20.00
C LEU A 23 10.36 11.90 19.82
N ASP A 24 9.13 12.33 20.10
CA ASP A 24 8.67 13.74 20.07
C ASP A 24 9.21 14.49 18.84
N ILE A 25 8.95 13.92 17.65
CA ILE A 25 9.59 14.25 16.36
C ILE A 25 9.48 15.74 16.01
N GLU A 26 8.38 16.37 16.40
CA GLU A 26 8.11 17.78 16.17
C GLU A 26 9.06 18.68 16.96
N LYS A 27 9.33 18.37 18.24
CA LYS A 27 10.20 19.17 19.11
C LYS A 27 11.67 19.05 18.75
N ARG A 28 12.09 17.92 18.18
CA ARG A 28 13.49 17.66 17.81
C ARG A 28 13.87 18.17 16.41
N GLY A 29 12.92 18.74 15.66
CA GLY A 29 13.20 19.30 14.32
C GLY A 29 13.45 18.25 13.24
N TRP A 30 13.07 16.99 13.46
CA TRP A 30 13.33 15.88 12.52
C TRP A 30 12.32 15.80 11.36
N LEU A 31 11.32 16.70 11.37
CA LEU A 31 10.23 16.72 10.41
C LEU A 31 10.68 16.81 8.93
N PRO A 32 11.68 17.61 8.55
CA PRO A 32 12.15 17.66 7.15
C PRO A 32 12.75 16.34 6.69
N TYR A 33 13.51 15.65 7.56
CA TYR A 33 14.09 14.34 7.24
C TYR A 33 13.01 13.29 7.00
N LEU A 34 11.96 13.28 7.82
CA LEU A 34 10.84 12.35 7.66
C LEU A 34 10.11 12.56 6.33
N ARG A 35 9.91 13.81 5.91
CA ARG A 35 9.31 14.15 4.61
C ARG A 35 10.16 13.67 3.43
N ILE A 36 11.48 13.85 3.51
CA ILE A 36 12.41 13.37 2.48
C ILE A 36 12.38 11.84 2.42
N LEU A 37 12.44 11.18 3.57
CA LEU A 37 12.38 9.71 3.65
C LEU A 37 11.09 9.18 3.05
N PHE A 38 9.95 9.81 3.37
CA PHE A 38 8.65 9.48 2.80
C PHE A 38 8.66 9.60 1.28
N GLY A 39 9.17 10.71 0.74
CA GLY A 39 9.33 10.88 -0.71
C GLY A 39 10.18 9.78 -1.36
N ILE A 40 11.30 9.40 -0.74
CA ILE A 40 12.19 8.33 -1.23
C ILE A 40 11.48 6.97 -1.24
N VAL A 41 10.79 6.61 -0.16
CA VAL A 41 10.08 5.33 -0.09
C VAL A 41 8.95 5.27 -1.12
N GLN A 42 8.17 6.34 -1.26
CA GLN A 42 7.10 6.40 -2.26
C GLN A 42 7.64 6.28 -3.69
N ALA A 43 8.75 6.98 -4.00
CA ALA A 43 9.42 6.88 -5.29
C ALA A 43 9.96 5.46 -5.55
N THR A 44 10.51 4.81 -4.52
CA THR A 44 11.03 3.44 -4.62
C THR A 44 9.90 2.44 -4.87
N CYS A 45 8.79 2.54 -4.13
CA CYS A 45 7.61 1.70 -4.33
C CYS A 45 7.00 1.89 -5.74
N CYS A 46 6.89 3.14 -6.20
CA CYS A 46 6.40 3.44 -7.54
C CYS A 46 7.31 2.86 -8.64
N THR A 47 8.64 2.95 -8.44
CA THR A 47 9.63 2.37 -9.36
C THR A 47 9.50 0.85 -9.42
N THR A 48 9.40 0.18 -8.26
CA THR A 48 9.19 -1.27 -8.19
C THR A 48 7.89 -1.67 -8.90
N MET A 49 6.80 -0.94 -8.68
CA MET A 49 5.52 -1.18 -9.36
C MET A 49 5.65 -1.03 -10.88
N PHE A 50 6.40 -0.05 -11.36
CA PHE A 50 6.64 0.14 -12.79
C PHE A 50 7.45 -1.03 -13.39
N ILE A 51 8.47 -1.50 -12.68
CA ILE A 51 9.25 -2.69 -13.09
C ILE A 51 8.35 -3.92 -13.16
N VAL A 52 7.53 -4.17 -12.13
CA VAL A 52 6.58 -5.29 -12.09
C VAL A 52 5.61 -5.23 -13.28
N ARG A 53 5.04 -4.07 -13.58
CA ARG A 53 4.16 -3.91 -14.76
C ARG A 53 4.85 -4.28 -16.06
N ASN A 54 6.10 -3.87 -16.25
CA ASN A 54 6.85 -4.19 -17.47
C ASN A 54 7.11 -5.69 -17.56
N ARG A 55 7.48 -6.34 -16.44
CA ARG A 55 7.65 -7.79 -16.39
C ARG A 55 6.36 -8.55 -16.71
N ILE A 56 5.21 -8.13 -16.18
CA ILE A 56 3.91 -8.73 -16.50
C ILE A 56 3.58 -8.53 -17.99
N SER A 57 3.90 -7.35 -18.53
CA SER A 57 3.61 -7.01 -19.93
C SER A 57 4.46 -7.82 -20.92
N GLU A 58 5.72 -8.10 -20.57
CA GLU A 58 6.67 -8.91 -21.34
C GLU A 58 6.35 -10.41 -21.33
N GLN A 59 5.57 -10.90 -20.35
CA GLN A 59 5.18 -12.31 -20.31
C GLN A 59 4.21 -12.63 -21.45
N ALA A 60 4.50 -13.74 -22.16
CA ALA A 60 3.61 -14.35 -23.12
C ALA A 60 2.40 -14.96 -22.39
N ASP A 61 1.19 -14.73 -22.89
CA ASP A 61 -0.01 -15.31 -22.32
C ASP A 61 -0.01 -16.82 -22.56
N ALA A 62 0.19 -17.61 -21.50
CA ALA A 62 0.23 -19.06 -21.59
C ALA A 62 -1.16 -19.72 -21.81
N GLY A 63 -2.22 -18.92 -21.97
CA GLY A 63 -3.59 -19.39 -22.22
C GLY A 63 -4.27 -20.11 -21.05
N GLY A 64 -3.57 -20.28 -19.92
CA GLY A 64 -4.13 -20.84 -18.70
C GLY A 64 -5.13 -19.87 -18.07
N LYS A 65 -6.41 -20.26 -18.04
CA LYS A 65 -7.45 -19.51 -17.32
C LYS A 65 -7.36 -19.80 -15.82
N VAL A 66 -7.19 -18.77 -15.02
CA VAL A 66 -7.26 -18.81 -13.56
C VAL A 66 -8.68 -18.44 -13.14
N TYR A 67 -9.31 -19.29 -12.33
CA TYR A 67 -10.60 -18.97 -11.72
C TYR A 67 -10.39 -18.06 -10.52
N VAL A 68 -10.85 -16.82 -10.62
CA VAL A 68 -10.82 -15.86 -9.52
C VAL A 68 -12.16 -15.96 -8.80
N PRO A 69 -12.20 -16.43 -7.54
CA PRO A 69 -13.45 -16.55 -6.79
C PRO A 69 -14.01 -15.16 -6.47
N ALA A 70 -15.33 -15.08 -6.35
CA ALA A 70 -16.03 -13.85 -6.00
C ALA A 70 -15.51 -13.28 -4.67
N VAL A 71 -15.11 -12.00 -4.69
CA VAL A 71 -14.68 -11.32 -3.47
C VAL A 71 -15.92 -10.79 -2.76
N LYS A 72 -16.30 -11.42 -1.65
CA LYS A 72 -17.39 -10.96 -0.80
C LYS A 72 -16.85 -10.09 0.33
N GLN A 73 -17.35 -8.88 0.47
CA GLN A 73 -17.14 -8.05 1.66
C GLN A 73 -18.47 -7.93 2.41
N MET A 74 -18.47 -8.28 3.70
CA MET A 74 -19.67 -8.22 4.55
C MET A 74 -20.89 -8.98 3.98
N GLY A 75 -20.65 -10.12 3.30
CA GLY A 75 -21.71 -10.93 2.68
C GLY A 75 -22.22 -10.40 1.34
N VAL A 76 -21.80 -9.19 0.93
CA VAL A 76 -22.11 -8.61 -0.37
C VAL A 76 -20.98 -8.91 -1.35
N GLU A 77 -21.32 -9.35 -2.54
CA GLU A 77 -20.38 -9.61 -3.63
C GLU A 77 -19.87 -8.27 -4.18
N VAL A 78 -18.59 -7.97 -3.90
CA VAL A 78 -17.93 -6.72 -4.33
C VAL A 78 -17.19 -6.91 -5.64
N LYS A 79 -16.76 -8.14 -5.94
CA LYS A 79 -16.23 -8.52 -7.26
C LYS A 79 -16.82 -9.84 -7.69
N PRO A 80 -17.43 -9.92 -8.88
CA PRO A 80 -17.97 -11.16 -9.39
C PRO A 80 -16.87 -12.19 -9.65
N ALA A 81 -17.21 -13.48 -9.55
CA ALA A 81 -16.30 -14.52 -9.99
C ALA A 81 -16.04 -14.37 -11.49
N MET A 82 -14.77 -14.44 -11.89
CA MET A 82 -14.40 -14.38 -13.31
C MET A 82 -13.24 -15.31 -13.63
N GLU A 83 -13.26 -15.84 -14.85
CA GLU A 83 -12.10 -16.51 -15.44
C GLU A 83 -11.23 -15.45 -16.11
N GLN A 84 -9.97 -15.36 -15.71
CA GLN A 84 -9.00 -14.46 -16.33
C GLN A 84 -7.77 -15.24 -16.76
N THR A 85 -7.03 -14.77 -17.74
CA THR A 85 -5.67 -15.29 -17.92
C THR A 85 -4.78 -14.87 -16.76
N THR A 86 -3.67 -15.57 -16.53
CA THR A 86 -2.68 -15.17 -15.51
C THR A 86 -2.24 -13.71 -15.69
N LYS A 87 -2.04 -13.29 -16.94
CA LYS A 87 -1.64 -11.92 -17.27
C LYS A 87 -2.72 -10.89 -16.91
N GLU A 88 -3.98 -11.17 -17.25
CA GLU A 88 -5.11 -10.31 -16.91
C GLU A 88 -5.29 -10.18 -15.40
N TYR A 89 -5.12 -11.28 -14.66
CA TYR A 89 -5.17 -11.29 -13.20
C TYR A 89 -4.06 -10.42 -12.59
N ASP A 90 -2.83 -10.60 -13.04
CA ASP A 90 -1.67 -9.86 -12.52
C ASP A 90 -1.76 -8.37 -12.84
N LEU A 91 -2.24 -8.00 -14.03
CA LEU A 91 -2.50 -6.60 -14.41
C LEU A 91 -3.63 -5.97 -13.58
N ALA A 92 -4.70 -6.72 -13.31
CA ALA A 92 -5.79 -6.26 -12.47
C ALA A 92 -5.31 -6.01 -11.03
N LYS A 93 -4.50 -6.93 -10.48
CA LYS A 93 -3.88 -6.77 -9.16
C LYS A 93 -2.92 -5.60 -9.08
N TRP A 94 -2.09 -5.44 -10.10
CA TRP A 94 -1.22 -4.28 -10.22
C TRP A 94 -2.00 -2.96 -10.22
N SER A 95 -3.11 -2.89 -10.97
CA SER A 95 -3.97 -1.70 -11.03
C SER A 95 -4.59 -1.38 -9.66
N GLU A 96 -5.09 -2.39 -8.95
CA GLU A 96 -5.61 -2.25 -7.58
C GLU A 96 -4.56 -1.65 -6.63
N GLN A 97 -3.35 -2.21 -6.65
CA GLN A 97 -2.25 -1.75 -5.79
C GLN A 97 -1.80 -0.34 -6.17
N MET A 98 -1.69 -0.03 -7.45
CA MET A 98 -1.30 1.30 -7.92
C MET A 98 -2.34 2.36 -7.53
N GLN A 99 -3.62 2.02 -7.61
CA GLN A 99 -4.71 2.90 -7.15
C GLN A 99 -4.62 3.13 -5.64
N GLN A 100 -4.40 2.09 -4.84
CA GLN A 100 -4.26 2.21 -3.38
C GLN A 100 -3.04 3.06 -3.00
N LEU A 101 -1.89 2.85 -3.65
CA LEU A 101 -0.68 3.62 -3.46
C LEU A 101 -0.92 5.11 -3.77
N THR A 102 -1.56 5.40 -4.91
CA THR A 102 -1.82 6.77 -5.37
C THR A 102 -2.79 7.50 -4.44
N ILE A 103 -3.92 6.87 -4.12
CA ILE A 103 -4.93 7.47 -3.22
C ILE A 103 -4.33 7.67 -1.83
N GLY A 104 -3.61 6.66 -1.31
CA GLY A 104 -2.95 6.74 -0.01
C GLY A 104 -1.94 7.88 0.07
N PHE A 105 -1.09 8.03 -0.96
CA PHE A 105 -0.13 9.12 -1.05
C PHE A 105 -0.80 10.49 -1.10
N LEU A 106 -1.82 10.67 -1.95
CA LEU A 106 -2.52 11.95 -2.10
C LEU A 106 -3.25 12.34 -0.81
N MET A 107 -4.00 11.41 -0.22
CA MET A 107 -4.72 11.64 1.02
C MET A 107 -3.76 12.01 2.14
N LEU A 108 -2.68 11.25 2.33
CA LEU A 108 -1.75 11.54 3.41
C LEU A 108 -0.97 12.83 3.20
N SER A 109 -0.54 13.11 1.97
CA SER A 109 0.11 14.38 1.63
C SER A 109 -0.80 15.57 1.92
N PHE A 110 -2.10 15.46 1.59
CA PHE A 110 -3.09 16.47 1.90
C PHE A 110 -3.27 16.67 3.41
N PHE A 111 -3.49 15.59 4.18
CA PHE A 111 -3.63 15.67 5.64
C PHE A 111 -2.37 16.22 6.32
N HIS A 112 -1.19 15.82 5.85
CA HIS A 112 0.06 16.33 6.38
C HIS A 112 0.23 17.83 6.09
N ALA A 113 -0.04 18.27 4.86
CA ALA A 113 0.07 19.68 4.49
C ALA A 113 -0.95 20.57 5.22
N ARG A 114 -2.18 20.08 5.43
CA ARG A 114 -3.28 20.87 5.99
C ARG A 114 -3.40 20.82 7.51
N MET A 115 -3.11 19.67 8.11
CA MET A 115 -3.30 19.39 9.55
C MET A 115 -1.98 19.15 10.28
N GLY A 116 -0.86 19.05 9.58
CA GLY A 116 0.45 18.83 10.19
C GLY A 116 0.68 17.43 10.75
N TYR A 117 -0.23 16.48 10.54
CA TYR A 117 -0.14 15.14 11.13
C TYR A 117 1.13 14.40 10.70
N VAL A 118 2.01 14.14 11.67
CA VAL A 118 3.33 13.50 11.46
C VAL A 118 3.29 11.99 11.68
N ILE A 119 2.50 11.54 12.66
CA ILE A 119 2.39 10.12 13.02
C ILE A 119 1.92 9.26 11.83
N PRO A 120 0.88 9.63 11.07
CA PRO A 120 0.44 8.83 9.93
C PRO A 120 1.50 8.75 8.82
N LEU A 121 2.30 9.81 8.64
CA LEU A 121 3.40 9.89 7.67
C LEU A 121 4.54 8.93 8.02
N ALA A 122 4.88 8.85 9.31
CA ALA A 122 5.85 7.89 9.81
C ALA A 122 5.37 6.43 9.76
N LEU A 123 4.07 6.19 9.96
CA LEU A 123 3.50 4.84 9.81
C LEU A 123 3.49 4.39 8.35
N GLN A 124 3.12 5.27 7.43
CA GLN A 124 3.03 4.94 6.01
C GLN A 124 4.40 4.57 5.40
N LEU A 125 5.49 5.15 5.92
CA LEU A 125 6.87 4.74 5.58
C LEU A 125 7.12 3.23 5.74
N TYR A 126 6.49 2.60 6.73
CA TYR A 126 6.64 1.16 6.97
C TYR A 126 5.52 0.34 6.34
N THR A 127 4.29 0.85 6.34
CA THR A 127 3.14 0.07 5.85
C THR A 127 3.02 0.07 4.33
N THR A 128 3.45 1.12 3.62
CA THR A 128 3.40 1.17 2.15
C THR A 128 4.15 0.03 1.45
N PRO A 129 5.38 -0.37 1.85
CA PRO A 129 6.04 -1.51 1.22
C PRO A 129 5.42 -2.87 1.57
N LEU A 130 4.51 -2.94 2.55
CA LEU A 130 3.86 -4.18 3.00
C LEU A 130 2.45 -4.39 2.43
N GLN A 131 1.93 -3.42 1.67
CA GLN A 131 0.63 -3.45 1.02
C GLN A 131 0.69 -4.17 -0.34
#